data_AF-A0A1G8PT95-F1
#
_entry.id   AF-A0A1G8PT95-F1
#
_cell.length_a   1.000
_cell.length_b   1.000
_cell.length_c   1.000
_cell.angle_alpha   90.00
_cell.angle_beta   90.00
_cell.angle_gamma   90.00
#
_symmetry.space_group_name_H-M   'P 1'
#
loop_
_entity.id
_entity.type
_entity.pdbx_description
1 polymer ?
#
loop_
_entity_poly.entity_id
_entity_poly.type
_entity_poly.pdbx_seq_one_letter_code
_entity_poly.pdbx_strand_id
1 'polypeptide(L)' 'MTGQIALLLRVFILLPLAGLAATLPFVTFDKAAGLLTIDVNAASITLAVVLYGLVSGGTFAWSRWAKALGGKT' A
#
# COMPACT_ATOMS: atom_id res chain seq x y z
N MET A 1 30.72 17.87 0.47
CA MET A 1 29.64 17.48 1.41
C MET A 1 28.39 16.92 0.72
N THR A 2 28.12 17.25 -0.55
CA THR A 2 26.97 16.75 -1.34
C THR A 2 26.92 15.22 -1.48
N GLY A 3 28.07 14.56 -1.67
CA GLY A 3 28.13 13.09 -1.79
C GLY A 3 27.77 12.34 -0.50
N GLN A 4 28.11 12.88 0.68
CA GLN A 4 27.74 12.28 1.97
C GLN A 4 26.24 12.42 2.26
N ILE A 5 25.64 13.56 1.88
CA ILE A 5 24.19 13.77 2.01
C ILE A 5 23.44 12.79 1.10
N ALA A 6 23.87 12.61 -0.16
CA ALA A 6 23.29 11.64 -1.06
C ALA A 6 23.40 10.19 -0.54
N LEU A 7 24.52 9.85 0.10
CA LEU A 7 24.73 8.56 0.76
C LEU A 7 23.79 8.35 1.95
N LEU A 8 23.65 9.36 2.81
CA LEU A 8 22.72 9.32 3.95
C LEU A 8 21.28 9.13 3.47
N LEU A 9 20.87 9.90 2.45
CA LEU A 9 19.53 9.83 1.88
C LEU A 9 19.26 8.46 1.25
N ARG A 10 20.26 7.88 0.57
CA ARG A 10 20.15 6.54 -0.02
C ARG A 10 20.04 5.45 1.04
N VAL A 11 20.88 5.49 2.07
CA VAL A 11 21.01 4.42 3.08
C VAL A 11 19.92 4.48 4.15
N PHE A 12 19.61 5.67 4.65
CA PHE A 12 18.69 5.82 5.79
C PHE A 12 17.25 6.09 5.39
N ILE A 13 17.00 6.53 4.15
CA ILE A 13 15.65 6.88 3.70
C ILE A 13 15.22 5.98 2.55
N LEU A 14 15.94 5.99 1.42
CA LEU A 14 15.49 5.31 0.22
C LEU A 14 15.56 3.78 0.31
N LEU A 15 16.60 3.20 0.90
CA LEU A 15 16.71 1.75 1.06
C LEU A 15 15.63 1.18 2.00
N PRO A 16 15.39 1.76 3.18
CA PRO A 16 14.32 1.31 4.06
C PRO A 16 12.94 1.48 3.43
N LEU A 17 12.69 2.58 2.73
CA LEU A 17 11.44 2.78 1.99
C LEU A 17 11.27 1.77 0.86
N ALA A 18 12.34 1.43 0.14
CA ALA A 18 12.31 0.39 -0.88
C ALA A 18 12.04 -1.00 -0.27
N GLY A 19 12.62 -1.28 0.90
CA GLY A 19 12.34 -2.51 1.66
C GLY A 19 10.89 -2.60 2.13
N LEU A 20 10.33 -1.49 2.62
CA LEU A 20 8.90 -1.41 2.97
C LEU A 20 8.02 -1.57 1.73
N ALA A 21 8.36 -0.91 0.63
CA ALA A 21 7.62 -1.02 -0.62
C ALA A 21 7.65 -2.46 -1.16
N ALA A 22 8.77 -3.17 -1.04
CA ALA A 22 8.91 -4.57 -1.47
C ALA A 22 8.07 -5.57 -0.64
N THR A 23 7.45 -5.14 0.47
CA THR A 23 6.44 -5.97 1.15
C THR A 23 5.11 -6.01 0.39
N LEU A 24 4.92 -5.11 -0.57
CA LEU A 24 3.74 -5.07 -1.43
C LEU A 24 3.92 -6.07 -2.59
N PRO A 25 2.88 -6.87 -2.91
CA PRO A 25 2.99 -7.95 -3.91
C PRO A 25 3.22 -7.47 -5.35
N PHE A 26 3.13 -6.16 -5.60
CA PHE A 26 3.28 -5.52 -6.90
C PHE A 26 4.57 -4.69 -7.01
N VAL A 27 5.44 -4.71 -6.00
CA VAL A 27 6.72 -4.00 -6.00
C VAL A 27 7.86 -5.01 -5.95
N THR A 28 8.80 -4.86 -6.87
CA THR A 28 10.04 -5.65 -6.89
C THR A 28 11.23 -4.71 -6.77
N PHE A 29 12.18 -5.07 -5.89
CA PHE A 29 13.40 -4.30 -5.69
C PHE A 29 14.61 -5.14 -6.06
N ASP A 30 15.32 -4.73 -7.10
CA ASP A 30 16.61 -5.30 -7.47
C ASP A 30 17.73 -4.50 -6.83
N LYS A 31 18.36 -5.09 -5.80
CA LYS A 31 19.46 -4.48 -5.05
C LYS A 31 20.76 -4.38 -5.87
N ALA A 32 20.98 -5.29 -6.83
CA ALA A 32 22.18 -5.31 -7.66
C ALA A 32 22.11 -4.23 -8.74
N ALA A 33 20.94 -4.05 -9.36
CA ALA A 33 20.71 -2.98 -10.33
C ALA A 33 20.35 -1.62 -9.68
N GLY A 34 19.96 -1.62 -8.40
CA GLY A 34 19.46 -0.43 -7.72
C GLY A 34 18.12 0.06 -8.28
N LEU A 35 17.33 -0.83 -8.85
CA LEU A 35 16.06 -0.54 -9.51
C LEU A 35 14.88 -0.97 -8.64
N LEU A 36 13.85 -0.13 -8.64
CA LEU A 36 12.56 -0.42 -8.04
C LEU A 36 11.52 -0.45 -9.15
N THR A 37 10.90 -1.61 -9.36
CA THR A 37 9.91 -1.83 -10.40
C THR A 37 8.55 -2.02 -9.75
N ILE A 38 7.56 -1.29 -10.26
CA ILE A 38 6.18 -1.32 -9.78
C ILE A 38 5.31 -1.82 -10.93
N ASP A 39 4.61 -2.93 -10.70
CA ASP A 39 3.55 -3.37 -11.60
C ASP A 39 2.30 -2.53 -11.31
N VAL A 40 2.02 -1.58 -12.20
CA VAL A 40 0.90 -0.66 -12.09
C VAL A 40 -0.44 -1.41 -12.16
N ASN A 41 -0.54 -2.47 -12.96
CA ASN A 41 -1.78 -3.23 -13.11
C ASN A 41 -2.08 -4.01 -11.82
N ALA A 42 -1.09 -4.73 -11.29
CA ALA A 42 -1.23 -5.44 -10.02
C ALA A 42 -1.51 -4.47 -8.85
N ALA A 43 -0.89 -3.28 -8.85
CA ALA A 43 -1.17 -2.24 -7.87
C ALA A 43 -2.62 -1.73 -7.96
N SER A 44 -3.12 -1.45 -9.16
CA SER A 44 -4.49 -0.99 -9.40
C SER A 44 -5.52 -2.03 -8.98
N ILE A 45 -5.29 -3.31 -9.27
CA ILE A 45 -6.18 -4.41 -8.83
C ILE A 45 -6.19 -4.50 -7.31
N THR A 46 -5.02 -4.46 -6.67
CA THR A 46 -4.92 -4.53 -5.20
C THR A 46 -5.66 -3.37 -4.54
N LEU A 47 -5.50 -2.15 -5.06
CA LEU A 47 -6.24 -0.96 -4.60
C LEU A 47 -7.75 -1.11 -4.80
N ALA A 48 -8.20 -1.61 -5.95
CA ALA A 48 -9.60 -1.85 -6.23
C ALA A 48 -10.22 -2.85 -5.26
N VAL A 49 -9.49 -3.93 -4.92
CA VAL A 49 -9.93 -4.93 -3.93
C VAL A 49 -10.05 -4.32 -2.54
N VAL A 50 -9.07 -3.51 -2.12
CA VAL A 50 -9.11 -2.83 -0.81
C VAL A 50 -10.28 -1.86 -0.74
N LEU A 51 -10.47 -1.02 -1.75
CA LEU A 51 -11.57 -0.06 -1.82
C LEU A 51 -12.93 -0.77 -1.84
N TYR A 52 -13.07 -1.82 -2.64
CA TYR A 52 -14.29 -2.60 -2.68
C TYR A 52 -14.58 -3.28 -1.34
N GLY A 53 -13.58 -3.89 -0.71
CA GLY A 53 -13.71 -4.51 0.61
C GLY A 53 -14.10 -3.50 1.70
N LEU A 54 -13.52 -2.31 1.69
CA LEU A 54 -13.86 -1.23 2.62
C LEU A 54 -15.28 -0.70 2.40
N VAL A 55 -15.68 -0.45 1.16
CA VAL A 55 -17.02 0.09 0.85
C VAL A 55 -18.10 -0.95 1.12
N SER A 56 -17.93 -2.17 0.62
CA SER A 56 -18.88 -3.27 0.84
C SER A 56 -18.95 -3.64 2.33
N GLY A 57 -17.80 -3.88 2.96
CA GLY A 57 -17.69 -4.17 4.40
C GLY A 57 -18.27 -3.05 5.26
N GLY A 58 -18.00 -1.79 4.92
CA GLY A 58 -18.58 -0.62 5.57
C GLY A 58 -20.10 -0.57 5.44
N THR A 59 -20.63 -0.87 4.26
CA THR A 59 -22.08 -0.92 4.00
C THR A 59 -22.75 -2.04 4.81
N PHE A 60 -22.11 -3.22 4.89
CA PHE A 60 -22.60 -4.32 5.73
C PHE A 60 -22.55 -3.98 7.22
N ALA A 61 -21.43 -3.42 7.70
CA ALA A 61 -21.28 -3.00 9.09
C ALA A 61 -22.32 -1.92 9.46
N TRP A 62 -22.52 -0.95 8.57
CA TRP A 62 -23.55 0.09 8.71
C TRP A 62 -24.95 -0.50 8.77
N SER A 63 -25.31 -1.41 7.86
CA SER A 63 -26.61 -2.09 7.87
C SER A 63 -26.84 -2.87 9.16
N ARG A 64 -25.80 -3.53 9.69
CA ARG A 64 -25.90 -4.24 10.97
C ARG A 64 -26.07 -3.29 12.15
N TRP A 65 -25.37 -2.17 12.15
CA TRP A 65 -25.52 -1.14 13.17
C TRP A 65 -26.91 -0.48 13.13
N ALA A 66 -27.40 -0.13 11.94
CA ALA A 66 -28.75 0.43 11.74
C ALA A 66 -29.85 -0.54 12.19
N LYS A 67 -29.69 -1.84 11.92
CA LYS A 67 -30.60 -2.89 12.44
C LYS A 67 -30.54 -3.03 13.95
N ALA A 68 -29.36 -2.94 14.56
CA ALA A 68 -29.22 -2.99 16.02
C ALA A 68 -29.92 -1.82 16.73
N LEU A 69 -30.06 -0.68 16.05
CA LEU A 69 -30.79 0.49 16.53
C LEU A 69 -32.30 0.46 16.25
N GLY A 70 -32.84 -0.65 15.75
CA GLY A 70 -34.28 -0.80 15.47
C GLY A 70 -34.71 -0.38 14.06
N GLY A 71 -33.76 -0.10 13.16
CA GLY A 71 -34.04 0.17 11.75
C GLY A 71 -34.51 -1.09 11.00
N LYS A 72 -35.62 -1.00 10.28
CA LYS A 72 -36.05 -2.03 9.32
C LYS A 72 -35.31 -1.82 8.01
N THR A 73 -34.11 -2.41 7.92
CA THR A 73 -33.13 -2.31 6.80
C THR A 73 -32.83 -0.90 6.35
#